data_AF-A0A3G6J8T7-F1
#
_entry.id   AF-A0A3G6J8T7-F1
#
_cell.length_a   1.000
_cell.length_b   1.000
_cell.length_c   1.000
_cell.angle_alpha   90.00
_cell.angle_beta   90.00
_cell.angle_gamma   90.00
#
_symmetry.space_group_name_H-M   'P 1'
#
loop_
_entity.id
_entity.type
_entity.pdbx_description
1 polymer ?
#
loop_
_entity_poly.entity_id
_entity_poly.type
_entity_poly.pdbx_seq_one_letter_code
_entity_poly.pdbx_strand_id
1 'polypeptide(L)'
;MDSEGYANACDKQLPRAVKVMDPFHVVHLALDKLTKTRQRVQQETTGHRGRKGDLLYRGRRPLLTRVPLLSAKQLTVLEELFADERHQSVEITWSVTQKIMAAYSQRDRKRGKQMMAEVIDSIASGVPKGLDELRVLGRTMNKRRDDILAYFDYEICKRPR
;
A
#
# COMPACT_ATOMS: atom_id res chain seq x y z
N MET A 1 -3.35 -1.27 21.10
CA MET A 1 -2.76 -1.89 22.29
C MET A 1 -2.37 -3.30 21.87
N ASP A 2 -1.11 -3.65 21.54
CA ASP A 2 0.17 -3.30 22.18
C ASP A 2 1.37 -3.42 21.20
N SER A 3 1.54 -2.49 20.27
CA SER A 3 2.74 -2.49 19.38
C SER A 3 3.89 -1.62 19.87
N GLU A 4 3.63 -0.63 20.71
CA GLU A 4 4.66 0.27 21.26
C GLU A 4 5.47 -0.35 22.41
N GLY A 5 4.82 -1.16 23.26
CA GLY A 5 5.50 -1.84 24.37
C GLY A 5 6.55 -2.85 23.90
N TYR A 6 6.23 -3.63 22.86
CA TYR A 6 7.13 -4.64 22.32
C TYR A 6 8.34 -4.01 21.60
N ALA A 7 8.11 -2.94 20.82
CA ALA A 7 9.17 -2.23 20.12
C ALA A 7 10.17 -1.55 21.08
N ASN A 8 9.69 -1.02 22.21
CA ASN A 8 10.55 -0.40 23.24
C ASN A 8 11.31 -1.42 24.10
N ALA A 9 10.75 -2.62 24.32
CA ALA A 9 11.42 -3.69 25.05
C ALA A 9 12.60 -4.27 24.26
N CYS A 10 12.44 -4.44 22.94
CA CYS A 10 13.53 -4.89 22.06
C CYS A 10 14.70 -3.90 22.02
N ASP A 11 14.45 -2.58 22.02
CA ASP A 11 15.53 -1.57 22.05
C ASP A 11 16.39 -1.65 23.31
N LYS A 12 15.80 -2.03 24.45
CA LYS A 12 16.51 -2.16 25.73
C LYS A 12 17.33 -3.45 25.84
N GLN A 13 16.95 -4.50 25.13
CA GLN A 13 17.57 -5.83 25.26
C GLN A 13 18.52 -6.18 24.10
N LEU A 14 18.36 -5.55 22.93
CA LEU A 14 19.15 -5.83 21.73
C LEU A 14 19.59 -4.53 21.04
N PRO A 15 20.56 -3.78 21.61
CA PRO A 15 20.98 -2.47 21.10
C PRO A 15 21.62 -2.51 19.69
N ARG A 16 21.87 -3.71 19.14
CA ARG A 16 22.39 -3.93 17.78
C ARG A 16 21.36 -4.51 16.80
N ALA A 17 20.12 -4.77 17.21
CA ALA A 17 19.10 -5.30 16.32
C ALA A 17 18.49 -4.18 15.47
N VAL A 18 18.49 -4.36 14.15
CA VAL A 18 17.81 -3.42 13.24
C VAL A 18 16.33 -3.75 13.22
N LYS A 19 15.50 -2.76 13.52
CA LYS A 19 14.04 -2.88 13.35
C LYS A 19 13.74 -2.94 11.86
N VAL A 20 13.17 -4.05 11.41
CA VAL A 20 12.66 -4.21 10.05
C VAL A 20 11.14 -4.26 10.13
N MET A 21 10.47 -3.38 9.39
CA MET A 21 9.03 -3.48 9.22
C MET A 21 8.74 -4.55 8.18
N ASP A 22 8.03 -5.60 8.59
CA ASP A 22 7.74 -6.73 7.71
C ASP A 22 6.90 -6.32 6.47
N PRO A 23 7.23 -6.82 5.26
CA PRO A 23 6.51 -6.48 4.03
C PRO A 23 5.00 -6.74 4.09
N PHE A 24 4.54 -7.78 4.79
CA PHE A 24 3.11 -8.05 4.92
C PHE A 24 2.42 -6.91 5.64
N HIS A 25 3.05 -6.35 6.68
CA HIS A 25 2.48 -5.24 7.41
C HIS A 25 2.38 -3.96 6.56
N VAL A 26 3.43 -3.63 5.78
CA VAL A 26 3.42 -2.46 4.90
C VAL A 26 2.39 -2.60 3.77
N VAL A 27 2.32 -3.78 3.14
CA VAL A 27 1.34 -4.06 2.08
C VAL A 27 -0.08 -4.03 2.64
N HIS A 28 -0.31 -4.60 3.84
CA HIS A 28 -1.61 -4.56 4.49
C HIS A 28 -2.07 -3.13 4.78
N LEU A 29 -1.18 -2.26 5.28
CA LEU A 29 -1.48 -0.83 5.48
C LEU A 29 -1.91 -0.14 4.18
N ALA A 30 -1.19 -0.37 3.08
CA ALA A 30 -1.55 0.22 1.79
C ALA A 30 -2.91 -0.28 1.28
N LEU A 31 -3.18 -1.58 1.37
CA LEU A 31 -4.46 -2.19 0.97
C LEU A 31 -5.65 -1.74 1.84
N ASP A 32 -5.44 -1.53 3.14
CA ASP A 32 -6.45 -0.94 4.03
C ASP A 32 -6.79 0.49 3.60
N LYS A 33 -5.78 1.29 3.27
CA LYS A 33 -6.00 2.67 2.77
C LYS A 33 -6.72 2.69 1.44
N LEU A 34 -6.35 1.83 0.50
CA LEU A 34 -7.09 1.65 -0.75
C LEU A 34 -8.55 1.25 -0.51
N THR A 35 -8.78 0.33 0.43
CA THR A 35 -10.14 -0.10 0.80
C THR A 35 -10.96 1.06 1.37
N LYS A 36 -10.36 1.90 2.21
CA LYS A 36 -10.99 3.10 2.77
C LYS A 36 -11.29 4.16 1.72
N THR A 37 -10.34 4.46 0.84
CA THR A 37 -10.55 5.39 -0.29
C THR A 37 -11.73 4.92 -1.14
N ARG A 38 -11.77 3.63 -1.51
CA ARG A 38 -12.87 3.05 -2.29
C ARG A 38 -14.22 3.18 -1.57
N GLN A 39 -14.27 2.95 -0.26
CA GLN A 39 -15.51 3.07 0.53
C GLN A 39 -15.98 4.52 0.65
N ARG A 40 -15.06 5.47 0.87
CA ARG A 40 -15.36 6.89 0.92
C ARG A 40 -15.90 7.39 -0.42
N VAL A 41 -15.18 7.13 -1.50
CA VAL A 41 -15.60 7.53 -2.86
C VAL A 41 -16.96 6.93 -3.21
N GLN A 42 -17.19 5.65 -2.87
CA GLN A 42 -18.50 5.03 -3.05
C GLN A 42 -19.61 5.82 -2.33
N GLN A 43 -19.40 6.18 -1.07
CA GLN A 43 -20.39 6.92 -0.30
C GLN A 43 -20.59 8.34 -0.87
N GLU A 44 -19.53 9.01 -1.29
CA GLU A 44 -19.56 10.36 -1.89
C GLU A 44 -20.27 10.38 -3.25
N THR A 45 -20.04 9.37 -4.10
CA THR A 45 -20.58 9.36 -5.47
C THR A 45 -21.98 8.75 -5.59
N THR A 46 -22.34 7.85 -4.68
CA THR A 46 -23.63 7.12 -4.75
C THR A 46 -24.57 7.41 -3.58
N GLY A 47 -24.09 8.07 -2.52
CA GLY A 47 -24.88 8.33 -1.31
C GLY A 47 -25.15 7.08 -0.45
N HIS A 48 -24.60 5.92 -0.79
CA HIS A 48 -24.80 4.68 -0.04
C HIS A 48 -23.57 3.78 -0.03
N ARG A 49 -23.58 2.79 0.87
CA ARG A 49 -22.59 1.71 0.88
C ARG A 49 -22.69 0.88 -0.40
N GLY A 50 -21.56 0.36 -0.86
CA GLY A 50 -21.46 -0.40 -2.11
C GLY A 50 -22.35 -1.65 -2.20
N ARG A 51 -23.01 -1.81 -3.35
CA ARG A 51 -23.96 -2.86 -3.72
C ARG A 51 -23.48 -3.61 -4.96
N LYS A 52 -24.10 -4.76 -5.26
CA LYS A 52 -23.70 -5.64 -6.37
C LYS A 52 -23.63 -4.94 -7.74
N GLY A 53 -24.48 -3.94 -7.99
CA GLY A 53 -24.51 -3.18 -9.24
C GLY A 53 -23.38 -2.13 -9.38
N ASP A 54 -22.77 -1.72 -8.28
CA ASP A 54 -21.85 -0.59 -8.28
C ASP A 54 -20.46 -1.00 -8.78
N LEU A 55 -19.86 -0.21 -9.66
CA LEU A 55 -18.52 -0.48 -10.20
C LEU A 55 -17.46 -0.57 -9.09
N LEU A 56 -17.47 0.36 -8.13
CA LEU A 56 -16.56 0.36 -6.98
C LEU A 56 -16.75 -0.87 -6.07
N TYR A 57 -17.94 -1.46 -6.01
CA TYR A 57 -18.17 -2.71 -5.28
C TYR A 57 -17.71 -3.93 -6.09
N ARG A 58 -18.00 -3.97 -7.40
CA ARG A 58 -17.52 -5.00 -8.32
C ARG A 58 -15.98 -5.05 -8.36
N GLY A 59 -15.32 -3.90 -8.43
CA GLY A 59 -13.87 -3.75 -8.46
C GLY A 59 -13.15 -4.06 -7.15
N ARG A 60 -13.86 -4.31 -6.04
CA ARG A 60 -13.24 -4.49 -4.70
C ARG A 60 -12.17 -5.58 -4.63
N ARG A 61 -12.32 -6.67 -5.37
CA ARG A 61 -11.34 -7.77 -5.42
C ARG A 61 -10.22 -7.46 -6.41
N PRO A 62 -10.51 -7.09 -7.69
CA PRO A 62 -9.49 -6.63 -8.64
C PRO A 62 -8.54 -5.57 -8.08
N LEU A 63 -9.07 -4.58 -7.34
CA LEU A 63 -8.26 -3.53 -6.71
C LEU A 63 -7.20 -4.06 -5.73
N LEU A 64 -7.44 -5.19 -5.07
CA LEU A 64 -6.51 -5.77 -4.10
C LEU A 64 -5.56 -6.80 -4.72
N THR A 65 -5.75 -7.12 -6.00
CA THR A 65 -4.93 -8.10 -6.72
C THR A 65 -3.73 -7.40 -7.36
N ARG A 66 -2.58 -8.08 -7.37
CA ARG A 66 -1.38 -7.60 -8.07
C ARG A 66 -1.60 -7.62 -9.58
N VAL A 67 -1.12 -6.60 -10.29
CA VAL A 67 -1.30 -6.48 -11.75
C VAL A 67 -0.97 -7.77 -12.53
N PRO A 68 0.17 -8.45 -12.30
CA PRO A 68 0.49 -9.69 -13.03
C PRO A 68 -0.45 -10.87 -12.76
N LEU A 69 -1.30 -10.78 -11.74
CA LEU A 69 -2.26 -11.82 -11.33
C LEU A 69 -3.70 -11.49 -11.73
N LEU A 70 -3.92 -10.34 -12.38
CA LEU A 70 -5.24 -9.96 -12.88
C LEU A 70 -5.57 -10.75 -14.14
N SER A 71 -6.75 -11.37 -14.16
CA SER A 71 -7.35 -11.88 -15.39
C SER A 71 -7.82 -10.75 -16.30
N ALA A 72 -7.97 -11.03 -17.59
CA ALA A 72 -8.51 -10.07 -18.57
C ALA A 72 -9.86 -9.47 -18.11
N LYS A 73 -10.77 -10.30 -17.59
CA LYS A 73 -12.06 -9.84 -17.05
C LYS A 73 -11.90 -8.86 -15.89
N GLN A 74 -10.91 -9.05 -15.03
CA GLN A 74 -10.66 -8.15 -13.90
C GLN A 74 -10.02 -6.83 -14.36
N LEU A 75 -9.17 -6.87 -15.39
CA LEU A 75 -8.61 -5.67 -16.01
C LEU A 75 -9.71 -4.81 -16.61
N THR A 76 -10.63 -5.38 -17.39
CA THR A 76 -11.78 -4.64 -17.95
C THR A 76 -12.63 -3.98 -16.87
N VAL A 77 -12.85 -4.66 -15.73
CA VAL A 77 -13.57 -4.05 -14.59
C VAL A 77 -12.80 -2.85 -14.01
N LEU A 78 -11.47 -2.90 -13.97
CA LEU A 78 -10.67 -1.77 -13.49
C LEU A 78 -10.65 -0.63 -14.51
N GLU A 79 -10.56 -0.94 -15.80
CA GLU A 79 -10.64 0.06 -16.89
C GLU A 79 -11.98 0.80 -16.86
N GLU A 80 -13.10 0.08 -16.76
CA GLU A 80 -14.44 0.67 -16.58
C GLU A 80 -14.51 1.54 -15.31
N LEU A 81 -13.89 1.08 -14.22
CA LEU A 81 -13.90 1.80 -12.94
C LEU A 81 -13.09 3.10 -13.03
N PHE A 82 -11.91 3.07 -13.65
CA PHE A 82 -11.00 4.21 -13.75
C PHE A 82 -11.37 5.20 -14.86
N ALA A 83 -12.27 4.83 -15.77
CA ALA A 83 -12.81 5.74 -16.78
C ALA A 83 -13.65 6.90 -16.19
N ASP A 84 -14.11 6.78 -14.94
CA ASP A 84 -14.86 7.83 -14.24
C ASP A 84 -13.91 8.69 -13.39
N GLU A 85 -13.81 9.98 -13.70
CA GLU A 85 -12.95 10.94 -12.98
C GLU A 85 -13.25 11.02 -11.48
N ARG A 86 -14.50 10.74 -11.08
CA ARG A 86 -14.88 10.71 -9.66
C ARG A 86 -14.15 9.60 -8.89
N HIS A 87 -13.63 8.59 -9.59
CA HIS A 87 -12.86 7.49 -9.02
C HIS A 87 -11.33 7.72 -9.06
N GLN A 88 -10.86 8.88 -9.51
CA GLN A 88 -9.43 9.19 -9.64
C GLN A 88 -8.63 8.95 -8.35
N SER A 89 -9.20 9.30 -7.19
CA SER A 89 -8.52 9.06 -5.90
C SER A 89 -8.30 7.57 -5.61
N VAL A 90 -9.22 6.70 -6.07
CA VAL A 90 -9.09 5.24 -5.97
C VAL A 90 -7.99 4.74 -6.91
N GLU A 91 -7.94 5.24 -8.14
CA GLU A 91 -6.92 4.87 -9.13
C GLU A 91 -5.50 5.24 -8.65
N ILE A 92 -5.32 6.46 -8.15
CA ILE A 92 -4.04 6.93 -7.62
C ILE A 92 -3.60 6.05 -6.43
N THR A 93 -4.52 5.80 -5.49
CA THR A 93 -4.21 4.97 -4.32
C THR A 93 -3.90 3.51 -4.72
N TRP A 94 -4.61 2.99 -5.73
CA TRP A 94 -4.35 1.67 -6.29
C TRP A 94 -2.96 1.59 -6.92
N SER A 95 -2.60 2.57 -7.76
CA SER A 95 -1.29 2.67 -8.42
C SER A 95 -0.15 2.70 -7.40
N VAL A 96 -0.27 3.49 -6.32
CA VAL A 96 0.69 3.49 -5.21
C VAL A 96 0.81 2.11 -4.57
N THR A 97 -0.32 1.47 -4.29
CA THR A 97 -0.34 0.13 -3.68
C THR A 97 0.34 -0.91 -4.58
N GLN A 98 0.14 -0.84 -5.89
CA GLN A 98 0.85 -1.69 -6.86
C GLN A 98 2.35 -1.42 -6.87
N LYS A 99 2.79 -0.15 -6.81
CA LYS A 99 4.22 0.20 -6.72
C LYS A 99 4.89 -0.35 -5.45
N ILE A 100 4.20 -0.29 -4.30
CA ILE A 100 4.66 -0.90 -3.04
C ILE A 100 4.84 -2.42 -3.21
N MET A 101 3.84 -3.12 -3.76
CA MET A 101 3.92 -4.56 -4.00
C MET A 101 5.00 -4.92 -5.03
N ALA A 102 5.21 -4.08 -6.03
CA ALA A 102 6.24 -4.26 -7.05
C ALA A 102 7.64 -4.09 -6.47
N ALA A 103 7.86 -3.11 -5.60
CA ALA A 103 9.14 -2.89 -4.91
C ALA A 103 9.56 -4.13 -4.11
N TYR A 104 8.66 -4.70 -3.30
CA TYR A 104 8.94 -5.92 -2.54
C TYR A 104 9.10 -7.18 -3.40
N SER A 105 8.54 -7.19 -4.62
CA SER A 105 8.67 -8.31 -5.56
C SER A 105 9.95 -8.25 -6.41
N GLN A 106 10.75 -7.18 -6.30
CA GLN A 106 11.99 -7.06 -7.06
C GLN A 106 13.01 -8.12 -6.66
N ARG A 107 13.65 -8.73 -7.66
CA ARG A 107 14.79 -9.64 -7.44
C ARG A 107 16.04 -8.86 -7.05
N ASP A 108 16.26 -7.73 -7.71
CA ASP A 108 17.30 -6.78 -7.32
C ASP A 108 16.82 -5.96 -6.11
N ARG A 109 17.43 -6.22 -4.95
CA ARG A 109 17.09 -5.54 -3.70
C ARG A 109 17.42 -4.05 -3.72
N LYS A 110 18.49 -3.64 -4.40
CA LYS A 110 18.84 -2.22 -4.55
C LYS A 110 17.77 -1.50 -5.35
N ARG A 111 17.31 -2.12 -6.45
CA ARG A 111 16.19 -1.60 -7.23
C ARG A 111 14.90 -1.54 -6.42
N GLY A 112 14.58 -2.60 -5.66
CA GLY A 112 13.43 -2.61 -4.75
C GLY A 112 13.47 -1.51 -3.70
N LYS A 113 14.64 -1.29 -3.08
CA LYS A 113 14.88 -0.22 -2.10
C LYS A 113 14.66 1.16 -2.72
N GLN A 114 15.22 1.39 -3.90
CA GLN A 114 15.04 2.64 -4.63
C GLN A 114 13.56 2.90 -4.93
N MET A 115 12.85 1.91 -5.48
CA MET A 115 11.41 2.04 -5.78
C MET A 115 10.59 2.35 -4.52
N MET A 116 10.91 1.70 -3.39
CA MET A 116 10.22 1.96 -2.12
C MET A 116 10.52 3.37 -1.61
N ALA A 117 11.78 3.81 -1.66
CA ALA A 117 12.17 5.17 -1.27
C ALA A 117 11.45 6.22 -2.12
N GLU A 118 11.41 6.05 -3.44
CA GLU A 118 10.70 6.94 -4.37
C GLU A 118 9.20 7.03 -4.06
N VAL A 119 8.56 5.91 -3.69
CA VAL A 119 7.15 5.93 -3.24
C VAL A 119 6.99 6.73 -1.95
N ILE A 120 7.87 6.51 -0.96
CA ILE A 120 7.81 7.26 0.32
C ILE A 120 7.99 8.75 0.06
N ASP A 121 9.02 9.13 -0.71
CA ASP A 121 9.34 10.52 -1.04
C ASP A 121 8.20 11.20 -1.81
N SER A 122 7.63 10.50 -2.80
CA SER A 122 6.53 11.04 -3.61
C SER A 122 5.26 11.32 -2.79
N ILE A 123 4.98 10.55 -1.75
CA ILE A 123 3.79 10.79 -0.90
C ILE A 123 4.13 11.83 0.19
N ALA A 124 5.35 11.80 0.71
CA ALA A 124 5.83 12.71 1.75
C ALA A 124 5.97 14.16 1.25
N SER A 125 6.30 14.37 -0.03
CA SER A 125 6.35 15.71 -0.66
C SER A 125 4.98 16.37 -0.74
N GLY A 126 3.90 15.59 -0.64
CA GLY A 126 2.53 16.05 -0.61
C GLY A 126 1.65 15.29 -1.58
N VAL A 127 0.35 15.29 -1.29
CA VAL A 127 -0.67 14.72 -2.18
C VAL A 127 -1.79 15.74 -2.39
N PRO A 128 -2.39 15.79 -3.60
CA PRO A 128 -3.56 16.62 -3.87
C PRO A 128 -4.68 16.50 -2.82
N LYS A 129 -5.56 17.50 -2.77
CA LYS A 129 -6.79 17.43 -1.95
C LYS A 129 -7.63 16.23 -2.41
N GLY A 130 -8.33 15.57 -1.48
CA GLY A 130 -9.13 14.37 -1.76
C GLY A 130 -8.38 13.03 -1.71
N LEU A 131 -7.08 13.05 -1.37
CA LEU A 131 -6.24 11.86 -1.15
C LEU A 131 -5.87 11.67 0.33
N ASP A 132 -6.84 11.85 1.22
CA ASP A 132 -6.60 11.90 2.67
C ASP A 132 -6.05 10.57 3.24
N GLU A 133 -6.55 9.44 2.75
CA GLU A 133 -6.06 8.11 3.11
C GLU A 133 -4.60 7.91 2.72
N LEU A 134 -4.23 8.37 1.53
CA LEU A 134 -2.86 8.30 1.02
C LEU A 134 -1.93 9.24 1.80
N ARG A 135 -2.40 10.42 2.20
CA ARG A 135 -1.66 11.32 3.10
C ARG A 135 -1.37 10.65 4.44
N VAL A 136 -2.33 9.91 5.00
CA VAL A 136 -2.11 9.15 6.24
C VAL A 136 -1.11 8.02 6.01
N LEU A 137 -1.20 7.29 4.89
CA LEU A 137 -0.21 6.26 4.53
C LEU A 137 1.21 6.84 4.46
N GLY A 138 1.38 7.94 3.74
CA GLY A 138 2.66 8.62 3.58
C GLY A 138 3.28 9.05 4.90
N ARG A 139 2.49 9.64 5.81
CA ARG A 139 2.98 9.99 7.16
C ARG A 139 3.48 8.76 7.92
N THR A 140 2.74 7.66 7.88
CA THR A 140 3.14 6.41 8.54
C THR A 140 4.42 5.84 7.92
N MET A 141 4.49 5.76 6.59
CA MET A 141 5.66 5.21 5.90
C MET A 141 6.89 6.08 6.08
N ASN A 142 6.75 7.41 6.06
CA ASN A 142 7.88 8.32 6.29
C ASN A 142 8.40 8.23 7.74
N LYS A 143 7.51 8.15 8.74
CA LYS A 143 7.91 7.94 10.14
C LYS A 143 8.69 6.63 10.34
N ARG A 144 8.40 5.61 9.53
CA ARG A 144 9.03 4.28 9.61
C ARG A 144 9.97 4.01 8.43
N ARG A 145 10.47 5.06 7.76
CA ARG A 145 11.25 4.95 6.52
C ARG A 145 12.44 4.00 6.69
N ASP A 146 13.23 4.21 7.73
CA ASP A 146 14.44 3.43 7.96
C ASP A 146 14.11 1.95 8.20
N ASP A 147 13.08 1.66 9.00
CA ASP A 147 12.62 0.29 9.25
C ASP A 147 12.11 -0.40 7.97
N ILE A 148 11.43 0.34 7.10
CA ILE A 148 10.91 -0.17 5.82
C ILE A 148 12.05 -0.43 4.83
N LEU A 149 12.99 0.49 4.72
CA LEU A 149 14.10 0.37 3.77
C LEU A 149 15.14 -0.65 4.24
N ALA A 150 15.30 -0.83 5.55
CA ALA A 150 16.16 -1.85 6.14
C ALA A 150 15.78 -3.26 5.65
N TYR A 151 14.51 -3.52 5.33
CA TYR A 151 14.11 -4.78 4.70
C TYR A 151 15.03 -5.11 3.54
N PHE A 152 15.30 -4.16 2.64
CA PHE A 152 16.07 -4.40 1.42
C PHE A 152 17.58 -4.56 1.66
N ASP A 153 18.11 -4.07 2.77
CA ASP A 153 19.55 -4.15 3.09
C ASP A 153 19.94 -5.49 3.70
N TYR A 154 19.03 -6.12 4.44
CA TYR A 154 19.28 -7.39 5.11
C TYR A 154 18.63 -8.55 4.34
N GLU A 155 19.41 -9.60 4.07
CA GLU A 155 18.83 -10.88 3.68
C GLU A 155 18.13 -11.47 4.90
N ILE A 156 16.79 -11.42 4.91
CA ILE A 156 16.03 -12.28 5.81
C ILE A 156 16.27 -13.69 5.32
N CYS A 157 17.02 -14.48 6.09
CA CYS A 157 17.40 -15.86 5.79
C CYS A 157 16.21 -16.62 5.18
N LYS A 158 16.26 -16.88 3.87
CA LYS A 158 15.30 -17.77 3.21
C LYS A 158 15.77 -19.18 3.50
N ARG A 159 14.91 -20.00 4.12
CA ARG A 159 15.13 -21.46 4.21
C ARG A 159 15.49 -21.98 2.80
N PRO A 160 16.52 -22.84 2.66
CA PRO A 160 16.82 -23.45 1.36
C PRO A 160 15.59 -24.23 0.88
N ARG A 161 15.30 -24.11 -0.41
CA ARG A 161 14.29 -24.93 -1.09
C ARG A 161 14.75 -26.38 -1.17
#